data_AF-A0A0A7CNA9-F1
#
_entry.id   AF-A0A0A7CNA9-F1
#
_cell.length_a   1.000
_cell.length_b   1.000
_cell.length_c   1.000
_cell.angle_alpha   90.00
_cell.angle_beta   90.00
_cell.angle_gamma   90.00
#
_symmetry.space_group_name_H-M   'P 1'
#
loop_
_entity.id
_entity.type
_entity.pdbx_description
1 polymer ?
#
loop_
_entity_poly.entity_id
_entity_poly.type
_entity_poly.pdbx_seq_one_letter_code
_entity_poly.pdbx_strand_id
1 'polypeptide(L)'
;MARLIMLANLAAWAAAVCPYAGLAVIGPTILVADEHCPATMPVCFVDASCAPTKAVMDRTGSVVGATAMGHMDNCTNSRLTFENIGTLDMRFKTIPAATTQNMTFHGSKLTELVNVDFSLNLNSIDCSGCRLTNLTLGRSTFNALNRLEARLIGPPDSSGFSVTASTSIDDNACSAIGGTVSQLWKLKTTYTWNACQ
;
A
#
# COMPACT_ATOMS: atom_id res chain seq x y z
N MET A 1 -64.42 6.23 14.98
CA MET A 1 -63.57 6.64 13.85
C MET A 1 -62.18 6.93 14.39
N ALA A 2 -61.23 6.00 14.24
CA ALA A 2 -59.84 6.19 14.67
C ALA A 2 -58.95 6.16 13.42
N ARG A 3 -58.32 7.29 13.10
CA ARG A 3 -57.36 7.43 12.00
C ARG A 3 -55.98 7.03 12.50
N LEU A 4 -55.46 5.92 11.97
CA LEU A 4 -54.07 5.49 12.13
C LEU A 4 -53.20 6.32 11.18
N ILE A 5 -52.28 7.12 11.70
CA ILE A 5 -51.28 7.85 10.88
C ILE A 5 -50.02 6.97 10.83
N MET A 6 -49.74 6.37 9.68
CA MET A 6 -48.45 5.73 9.40
C MET A 6 -47.41 6.83 9.14
N LEU A 7 -46.45 6.98 10.03
CA LEU A 7 -45.23 7.74 9.79
C LEU A 7 -44.24 6.83 9.05
N ALA A 8 -44.13 7.00 7.73
CA ALA A 8 -43.09 6.37 6.95
C ALA A 8 -41.77 7.13 7.17
N ASN A 9 -40.83 6.53 7.90
CA ASN A 9 -39.45 6.99 7.98
C ASN A 9 -38.77 6.74 6.63
N LEU A 10 -38.76 7.75 5.76
CA LEU A 10 -37.86 7.80 4.61
C LEU A 10 -36.46 8.11 5.13
N ALA A 11 -35.71 7.07 5.50
CA ALA A 11 -34.27 7.20 5.69
C ALA A 11 -33.64 7.47 4.31
N ALA A 12 -33.24 8.71 4.06
CA ALA A 12 -32.40 9.04 2.93
C ALA A 12 -31.03 8.37 3.16
N TRP A 13 -30.74 7.30 2.43
CA TRP A 13 -29.39 6.73 2.39
C TRP A 13 -28.54 7.70 1.57
N ALA A 14 -27.74 8.52 2.24
CA ALA A 14 -26.63 9.18 1.58
C ALA A 14 -25.75 8.05 1.04
N ALA A 15 -25.70 7.88 -0.29
CA ALA A 15 -24.74 6.99 -0.91
C ALA A 15 -23.36 7.44 -0.45
N ALA A 16 -22.66 6.59 0.29
CA ALA A 16 -21.31 6.88 0.73
C ALA A 16 -20.48 7.21 -0.53
N VAL A 17 -19.91 8.41 -0.56
CA VAL A 17 -19.02 8.81 -1.67
C VAL A 17 -17.83 7.88 -1.63
N CYS A 18 -17.56 7.19 -2.74
CA CYS A 18 -16.41 6.30 -2.83
C CYS A 18 -15.12 7.06 -2.49
N PRO A 19 -14.37 6.68 -1.44
CA PRO A 19 -13.14 7.38 -1.06
C PRO A 19 -12.10 7.38 -2.19
N TYR A 20 -12.19 6.40 -3.10
CA TYR A 20 -11.21 6.17 -4.16
C TYR A 20 -11.44 6.97 -5.45
N ALA A 21 -12.49 7.81 -5.52
CA ALA A 21 -12.83 8.57 -6.72
C ALA A 21 -11.71 9.49 -7.22
N GLY A 22 -10.80 9.93 -6.34
CA GLY A 22 -9.66 10.79 -6.66
C GLY A 22 -8.36 10.06 -7.04
N LEU A 23 -8.35 8.73 -7.07
CA LEU A 23 -7.17 7.98 -7.46
C LEU A 23 -6.96 8.05 -8.98
N ALA A 24 -5.75 8.44 -9.37
CA ALA A 24 -5.32 8.41 -10.76
C ALA A 24 -4.93 6.97 -11.13
N VAL A 25 -5.92 6.13 -11.42
CA VAL A 25 -5.68 4.74 -11.83
C VAL A 25 -5.61 4.62 -13.34
N ILE A 26 -4.51 4.06 -13.84
CA ILE A 26 -4.37 3.65 -15.24
C ILE A 26 -4.92 2.22 -15.35
N GLY A 27 -6.23 2.10 -15.57
CA GLY A 27 -6.92 0.81 -15.60
C GLY A 27 -7.63 0.44 -14.29
N PRO A 28 -8.32 -0.72 -14.23
CA PRO A 28 -9.41 -0.93 -13.28
C PRO A 28 -9.05 -1.75 -12.02
N THR A 29 -8.00 -1.43 -11.26
CA THR A 29 -7.62 -2.26 -10.09
C THR A 29 -6.98 -1.48 -8.94
N ILE A 30 -7.82 -0.94 -8.06
CA ILE A 30 -7.42 -0.48 -6.71
C ILE A 30 -7.56 -1.67 -5.76
N LEU A 31 -6.45 -2.12 -5.17
CA LEU A 31 -6.49 -3.19 -4.17
C LEU A 31 -7.05 -2.65 -2.86
N VAL A 32 -8.10 -3.26 -2.32
CA VAL A 32 -8.71 -2.87 -1.05
C VAL A 32 -9.04 -4.08 -0.20
N ALA A 33 -9.14 -3.87 1.11
CA ALA A 33 -9.60 -4.85 2.08
C ALA A 33 -10.49 -4.14 3.11
N ASP A 34 -11.57 -3.53 2.64
CA ASP A 34 -12.52 -2.75 3.44
C ASP A 34 -13.96 -3.24 3.22
N GLU A 35 -14.97 -2.45 3.59
CA GLU A 35 -16.39 -2.79 3.40
C GLU A 35 -16.85 -2.91 1.94
N HIS A 36 -16.03 -2.46 0.98
CA HIS A 36 -16.34 -2.59 -0.45
C HIS A 36 -16.02 -3.99 -0.98
N CYS A 37 -15.30 -4.81 -0.21
CA CYS A 37 -15.09 -6.20 -0.55
C CYS A 37 -16.23 -7.11 -0.09
N PRO A 38 -16.60 -8.13 -0.89
CA PRO A 38 -17.56 -9.14 -0.46
C PRO A 38 -17.09 -9.83 0.83
N ALA A 39 -18.00 -10.17 1.74
CA ALA A 39 -17.67 -10.84 3.01
C ALA A 39 -16.92 -12.18 2.82
N THR A 40 -17.07 -12.82 1.66
CA THR A 40 -16.37 -14.07 1.30
C THR A 40 -14.94 -13.84 0.80
N MET A 41 -14.54 -12.59 0.56
CA MET A 41 -13.29 -12.18 -0.07
C MET A 41 -12.73 -10.97 0.68
N PRO A 42 -11.93 -11.18 1.74
CA PRO A 42 -11.47 -10.09 2.60
C PRO A 42 -10.58 -9.07 1.88
N VAL A 43 -10.05 -9.40 0.69
CA VAL A 43 -9.30 -8.50 -0.17
C VAL A 43 -9.78 -8.65 -1.61
N CYS A 44 -10.02 -7.53 -2.28
CA CYS A 44 -10.58 -7.48 -3.63
C CYS A 44 -10.03 -6.29 -4.41
N PHE A 45 -10.28 -6.26 -5.72
CA PHE A 45 -10.10 -5.06 -6.51
C PHE A 45 -11.40 -4.30 -6.66
N VAL A 46 -11.32 -2.98 -6.56
CA VAL A 46 -12.40 -2.06 -6.87
C VAL A 46 -11.95 -1.04 -7.91
N ASP A 47 -12.92 -0.39 -8.57
CA ASP A 47 -12.69 0.80 -9.37
C ASP A 47 -12.88 2.09 -8.56
N ALA A 48 -12.75 3.25 -9.23
CA ALA A 48 -12.91 4.57 -8.61
C ALA A 48 -14.36 4.86 -8.16
N SER A 49 -15.33 4.00 -8.50
CA SER A 49 -16.70 4.03 -7.98
C SER A 49 -16.93 3.03 -6.83
N CYS A 50 -15.86 2.37 -6.36
CA CYS A 50 -15.87 1.34 -5.33
C CYS A 50 -16.63 0.08 -5.75
N ALA A 51 -16.90 -0.09 -7.04
CA ALA A 51 -17.50 -1.31 -7.55
C ALA A 51 -16.43 -2.41 -7.61
N PRO A 52 -16.69 -3.62 -7.05
CA PRO A 52 -15.76 -4.73 -7.17
C PRO A 52 -15.54 -5.12 -8.63
N THR A 53 -14.29 -5.08 -9.09
CA THR A 53 -13.96 -5.41 -10.49
C THR A 53 -13.46 -6.85 -10.63
N LYS A 54 -12.73 -7.35 -9.61
CA LYS A 54 -12.17 -8.71 -9.62
C LYS A 54 -11.81 -9.19 -8.21
N ALA A 55 -12.03 -10.48 -7.97
CA ALA A 55 -11.52 -11.19 -6.78
C ALA A 55 -10.08 -11.63 -7.02
N VAL A 56 -9.14 -11.31 -6.12
CA VAL A 56 -7.71 -11.46 -6.45
C VAL A 56 -6.85 -12.21 -5.45
N MET A 57 -7.23 -12.35 -4.18
CA MET A 57 -6.35 -13.12 -3.31
C MET A 57 -6.52 -14.62 -3.46
N ASP A 58 -5.51 -15.24 -4.05
CA ASP A 58 -5.16 -16.61 -3.73
C ASP A 58 -4.70 -16.71 -2.26
N ARG A 59 -4.59 -17.93 -1.73
CA ARG A 59 -4.15 -18.14 -0.35
C ARG A 59 -2.70 -17.71 -0.08
N THR A 60 -1.96 -17.27 -1.10
CA THR A 60 -0.54 -16.90 -0.99
C THR A 60 -0.33 -15.41 -0.76
N GLY A 61 -1.38 -14.60 -0.94
CA GLY A 61 -1.31 -13.13 -0.79
C GLY A 61 -0.60 -12.44 -1.96
N SER A 62 -0.53 -13.10 -3.12
CA SER A 62 0.01 -12.51 -4.35
C SER A 62 -1.01 -11.65 -5.06
N VAL A 63 -0.57 -10.49 -5.53
CA VAL A 63 -1.37 -9.47 -6.19
C VAL A 63 -0.67 -9.09 -7.49
N VAL A 64 -1.36 -9.31 -8.60
CA VAL A 64 -0.89 -8.98 -9.95
C VAL A 64 -1.72 -7.83 -10.50
N GLY A 65 -1.05 -6.80 -11.02
CA GLY A 65 -1.69 -5.72 -11.78
C GLY A 65 -2.43 -4.68 -10.94
N ALA A 66 -2.21 -4.60 -9.63
CA ALA A 66 -2.67 -3.45 -8.85
C ALA A 66 -1.95 -2.18 -9.31
N THR A 67 -2.68 -1.09 -9.54
CA THR A 67 -2.08 0.22 -9.83
C THR A 67 -2.21 1.19 -8.67
N ALA A 68 -3.11 0.89 -7.74
CA ALA A 68 -3.28 1.62 -6.50
C ALA A 68 -3.70 0.68 -5.36
N MET A 69 -3.55 1.16 -4.13
CA MET A 69 -4.04 0.51 -2.92
C MET A 69 -4.92 1.50 -2.16
N GLY A 70 -6.11 1.05 -1.77
CA GLY A 70 -7.03 1.79 -0.93
C GLY A 70 -6.89 1.41 0.54
N HIS A 71 -7.98 1.48 1.30
CA HIS A 71 -7.99 1.01 2.69
C HIS A 71 -7.84 -0.50 2.73
N MET A 72 -6.94 -0.97 3.59
CA MET A 72 -6.65 -2.39 3.74
C MET A 72 -7.04 -2.91 5.12
N ASP A 73 -7.86 -2.20 5.91
CA ASP A 73 -8.14 -2.43 7.34
C ASP A 73 -8.52 -3.88 7.72
N ASN A 74 -9.22 -4.60 6.83
CA ASN A 74 -9.65 -5.99 7.03
C ASN A 74 -8.66 -7.02 6.45
N CYS A 75 -7.49 -6.61 5.97
CA CYS A 75 -6.46 -7.51 5.48
C CYS A 75 -5.79 -8.24 6.65
N THR A 76 -6.13 -9.52 6.81
CA THR A 76 -5.55 -10.39 7.86
C THR A 76 -4.25 -11.06 7.42
N ASN A 77 -3.84 -10.91 6.17
CA ASN A 77 -2.64 -11.55 5.64
C ASN A 77 -1.38 -10.88 6.19
N SER A 78 -0.49 -11.70 6.72
CA SER A 78 0.83 -11.26 7.22
C SER A 78 1.84 -11.00 6.10
N ARG A 79 1.50 -11.41 4.87
CA ARG A 79 2.33 -11.27 3.67
C ARG A 79 1.53 -10.67 2.53
N LEU A 80 2.10 -9.67 1.87
CA LEU A 80 1.61 -9.10 0.62
C LEU A 80 2.73 -9.17 -0.42
N THR A 81 2.46 -9.86 -1.52
CA THR A 81 3.39 -9.97 -2.65
C THR A 81 2.80 -9.25 -3.85
N PHE A 82 3.52 -8.28 -4.37
CA PHE A 82 3.17 -7.50 -5.54
C PHE A 82 4.03 -7.96 -6.72
N GLU A 83 3.37 -8.47 -7.74
CA GLU A 83 4.04 -9.04 -8.92
C GLU A 83 3.77 -8.20 -10.16
N ASN A 84 4.85 -7.92 -10.90
CA ASN A 84 4.82 -7.20 -12.18
C ASN A 84 4.14 -5.82 -12.11
N ILE A 85 4.37 -5.07 -11.05
CA ILE A 85 3.80 -3.73 -10.86
C ILE A 85 4.77 -2.65 -11.35
N GLY A 86 4.27 -1.72 -12.15
CA GLY A 86 5.04 -0.55 -12.62
C GLY A 86 4.95 0.64 -11.65
N THR A 87 3.72 0.99 -11.26
CA THR A 87 3.44 2.10 -10.35
C THR A 87 2.40 1.64 -9.34
N LEU A 88 2.60 1.97 -8.07
CA LEU A 88 1.65 1.65 -6.99
C LEU A 88 1.38 2.90 -6.16
N ASP A 89 0.21 3.49 -6.37
CA ASP A 89 -0.26 4.61 -5.57
C ASP A 89 -0.88 4.11 -4.26
N MET A 90 -0.29 4.50 -3.11
CA MET A 90 -0.78 4.11 -1.78
C MET A 90 -1.19 5.32 -0.94
N ARG A 91 -1.72 6.37 -1.58
CA ARG A 91 -2.19 7.59 -0.89
C ARG A 91 -3.26 7.35 0.18
N PHE A 92 -3.94 6.21 0.15
CA PHE A 92 -4.87 5.78 1.18
C PHE A 92 -4.09 5.05 2.28
N LYS A 93 -4.01 5.71 3.44
CA LYS A 93 -2.95 5.58 4.45
C LYS A 93 -2.93 4.31 5.32
N THR A 94 -3.73 3.27 5.04
CA THR A 94 -3.87 2.20 6.04
C THR A 94 -3.65 0.83 5.45
N ILE A 95 -2.38 0.39 5.48
CA ILE A 95 -2.06 -1.03 5.59
C ILE A 95 -2.26 -1.39 7.07
N PRO A 96 -2.98 -2.47 7.43
CA PRO A 96 -3.26 -2.77 8.83
C PRO A 96 -1.95 -2.90 9.59
N ALA A 97 -1.70 -1.93 10.47
CA ALA A 97 -0.48 -1.88 11.24
C ALA A 97 -0.32 -3.08 12.18
N ALA A 98 -1.40 -3.83 12.42
CA ALA A 98 -1.41 -4.99 13.29
C ALA A 98 -0.88 -6.27 12.61
N THR A 99 -1.13 -6.50 11.31
CA THR A 99 -1.02 -7.85 10.74
C THR A 99 0.06 -7.98 9.67
N THR A 100 0.25 -7.00 8.80
CA THR A 100 1.22 -7.12 7.71
C THR A 100 2.64 -7.04 8.23
N GLN A 101 3.40 -8.11 8.04
CA GLN A 101 4.78 -8.26 8.49
C GLN A 101 5.76 -8.30 7.30
N ASN A 102 5.34 -8.81 6.15
CA ASN A 102 6.21 -9.06 5.02
C ASN A 102 5.63 -8.42 3.76
N MET A 103 6.45 -7.63 3.07
CA MET A 103 6.07 -7.03 1.80
C MET A 103 7.10 -7.34 0.73
N THR A 104 6.65 -7.81 -0.42
CA THR A 104 7.54 -8.21 -1.52
C THR A 104 7.07 -7.57 -2.81
N PHE A 105 7.97 -6.92 -3.54
CA PHE A 105 7.74 -6.32 -4.86
C PHE A 105 8.53 -7.08 -5.92
N HIS A 106 8.14 -8.32 -6.19
CA HIS A 106 8.90 -9.22 -7.06
C HIS A 106 8.64 -8.92 -8.55
N GLY A 107 9.71 -8.89 -9.36
CA GLY A 107 9.61 -8.65 -10.81
C GLY A 107 8.98 -7.29 -11.19
N SER A 108 8.81 -6.40 -10.20
CA SER A 108 8.12 -5.13 -10.36
C SER A 108 9.11 -4.06 -10.80
N LYS A 109 8.77 -3.30 -11.86
CA LYS A 109 9.53 -2.11 -12.27
C LYS A 109 9.05 -0.90 -11.48
N LEU A 110 8.93 -1.08 -10.16
CA LEU A 110 8.34 -0.08 -9.30
C LEU A 110 9.19 1.19 -9.32
N THR A 111 8.63 2.28 -9.84
CA THR A 111 9.30 3.59 -9.92
C THR A 111 8.86 4.54 -8.82
N GLU A 112 7.71 4.30 -8.19
CA GLU A 112 7.14 5.23 -7.22
C GLU A 112 6.51 4.49 -6.02
N LEU A 113 6.73 5.05 -4.84
CA LEU A 113 6.14 4.66 -3.56
C LEU A 113 5.86 5.94 -2.78
N VAL A 114 4.65 6.46 -2.90
CA VAL A 114 4.30 7.80 -2.40
C VAL A 114 3.18 7.70 -1.36
N ASN A 115 3.35 8.44 -0.25
CA ASN A 115 2.38 8.55 0.84
C ASN A 115 2.07 7.21 1.53
N VAL A 116 3.10 6.38 1.68
CA VAL A 116 2.95 5.02 2.20
C VAL A 116 3.06 4.99 3.72
N ASP A 117 2.08 4.38 4.36
CA ASP A 117 2.06 4.09 5.79
C ASP A 117 2.20 2.56 6.01
N PHE A 118 3.45 2.11 6.20
CA PHE A 118 3.71 0.70 6.48
C PHE A 118 3.38 0.36 7.93
N SER A 119 3.04 -0.92 8.13
CA SER A 119 2.83 -1.51 9.44
C SER A 119 4.04 -1.29 10.36
N LEU A 120 3.76 -0.89 11.60
CA LEU A 120 4.77 -0.83 12.66
C LEU A 120 5.25 -2.23 13.07
N ASN A 121 4.65 -3.31 12.56
CA ASN A 121 5.11 -4.69 12.71
C ASN A 121 5.83 -5.24 11.47
N LEU A 122 6.14 -4.38 10.48
CA LEU A 122 6.91 -4.76 9.30
C LEU A 122 8.24 -5.40 9.71
N ASN A 123 8.37 -6.68 9.43
CA ASN A 123 9.54 -7.51 9.72
C ASN A 123 10.43 -7.66 8.49
N SER A 124 9.85 -7.53 7.28
CA SER A 124 10.61 -7.66 6.06
C SER A 124 10.04 -6.85 4.89
N ILE A 125 10.95 -6.35 4.05
CA ILE A 125 10.62 -5.73 2.77
C ILE A 125 11.59 -6.22 1.69
N ASP A 126 11.07 -6.71 0.58
CA ASP A 126 11.86 -7.06 -0.59
C ASP A 126 11.47 -6.17 -1.75
N CYS A 127 12.40 -5.31 -2.16
CA CYS A 127 12.29 -4.46 -3.34
C CYS A 127 13.47 -4.73 -4.29
N SER A 128 13.85 -6.00 -4.42
CA SER A 128 14.84 -6.43 -5.41
C SER A 128 14.32 -6.16 -6.83
N GLY A 129 15.06 -5.33 -7.58
CA GLY A 129 14.71 -4.90 -8.93
C GLY A 129 13.89 -3.61 -9.02
N CYS A 130 13.45 -3.05 -7.88
CA CYS A 130 12.80 -1.74 -7.86
C CYS A 130 13.74 -0.63 -8.34
N ARG A 131 13.18 0.39 -9.00
CA ARG A 131 13.92 1.55 -9.53
C ARG A 131 13.22 2.85 -9.12
N LEU A 132 13.06 3.02 -7.81
CA LEU A 132 12.30 4.13 -7.26
C LEU A 132 12.97 5.48 -7.57
N THR A 133 12.23 6.33 -8.25
CA THR A 133 12.55 7.75 -8.51
C THR A 133 11.71 8.68 -7.65
N ASN A 134 10.65 8.16 -7.00
CA ASN A 134 9.84 8.89 -6.05
C ASN A 134 9.52 7.99 -4.85
N LEU A 135 10.04 8.33 -3.68
CA LEU A 135 9.81 7.61 -2.43
C LEU A 135 9.46 8.65 -1.36
N THR A 136 8.18 8.76 -1.02
CA THR A 136 7.70 9.69 0.01
C THR A 136 7.04 8.89 1.14
N LEU A 137 7.57 9.03 2.35
CA LEU A 137 7.24 8.18 3.49
C LEU A 137 6.80 9.01 4.70
N GLY A 138 5.78 8.55 5.40
CA GLY A 138 5.50 9.05 6.74
C GLY A 138 6.64 8.76 7.72
N ARG A 139 6.74 9.56 8.80
CA ARG A 139 7.78 9.38 9.83
C ARG A 139 7.74 7.99 10.48
N SER A 140 6.55 7.47 10.77
CA SER A 140 6.33 6.11 11.28
C SER A 140 6.91 5.06 10.33
N THR A 141 6.59 5.16 9.04
CA THR A 141 7.05 4.27 7.98
C THR A 141 8.56 4.28 7.82
N PHE A 142 9.15 5.48 7.78
CA PHE A 142 10.59 5.62 7.70
C PHE A 142 11.27 4.91 8.87
N ASN A 143 10.78 5.11 10.10
CA ASN A 143 11.32 4.44 11.29
C ASN A 143 11.14 2.91 11.22
N ALA A 144 9.97 2.44 10.78
CA ALA A 144 9.68 1.02 10.63
C ALA A 144 10.56 0.34 9.56
N LEU A 145 10.90 1.03 8.48
CA LEU A 145 11.84 0.53 7.49
C LEU A 145 13.28 0.60 8.01
N ASN A 146 13.69 1.72 8.59
CA ASN A 146 15.09 1.96 8.97
C ASN A 146 15.60 1.02 10.09
N ARG A 147 14.67 0.45 10.89
CA ARG A 147 15.03 -0.59 11.88
C ARG A 147 15.39 -1.93 11.25
N LEU A 148 14.96 -2.20 10.02
CA LEU A 148 15.24 -3.47 9.35
C LEU A 148 16.74 -3.61 9.14
N GLU A 149 17.25 -4.82 9.31
CA GLU A 149 18.63 -5.16 8.98
C GLU A 149 18.71 -5.65 7.53
N ALA A 150 19.90 -5.53 6.93
CA ALA A 150 20.11 -6.05 5.59
C ALA A 150 19.95 -7.57 5.62
N ARG A 151 19.13 -8.09 4.70
CA ARG A 151 18.96 -9.52 4.56
C ARG A 151 20.22 -10.12 3.95
N LEU A 152 20.96 -10.87 4.76
CA LEU A 152 22.03 -11.74 4.26
C LEU A 152 21.40 -12.89 3.47
N ILE A 153 22.14 -13.45 2.50
CA ILE A 153 21.70 -14.56 1.64
C ILE A 153 20.92 -15.60 2.47
N GLY A 154 19.63 -15.75 2.19
CA GLY A 154 18.69 -16.54 2.98
C GLY A 154 17.35 -16.66 2.27
N PRO A 155 16.41 -17.48 2.77
CA PRO A 155 15.11 -17.65 2.14
C PRO A 155 14.36 -16.30 2.08
N PRO A 156 13.46 -16.10 1.10
CA PRO A 156 12.69 -14.86 0.92
C PRO A 156 11.80 -14.48 2.11
N ASP A 157 11.64 -15.40 3.06
CA ASP A 157 10.85 -15.24 4.28
C ASP A 157 11.69 -14.75 5.48
N SER A 158 12.99 -14.53 5.30
CA SER A 158 13.85 -14.00 6.34
C SER A 158 13.57 -12.53 6.63
N SER A 159 13.58 -12.17 7.91
CA SER A 159 13.49 -10.79 8.39
C SER A 159 14.52 -9.88 7.72
N GLY A 160 14.18 -8.61 7.56
CA GLY A 160 15.08 -7.59 7.02
C GLY A 160 14.69 -7.09 5.63
N PHE A 161 15.54 -6.23 5.08
CA PHE A 161 15.33 -5.61 3.77
C PHE A 161 16.21 -6.25 2.69
N SER A 162 15.69 -6.31 1.45
CA SER A 162 16.42 -6.71 0.25
C SER A 162 16.22 -5.66 -0.84
N VAL A 163 17.30 -5.06 -1.33
CA VAL A 163 17.30 -4.05 -2.39
C VAL A 163 18.53 -4.22 -3.28
N THR A 164 18.38 -3.93 -4.58
CA THR A 164 19.43 -4.19 -5.58
C THR A 164 19.81 -2.98 -6.44
N ALA A 165 19.26 -1.80 -6.13
CA ALA A 165 19.56 -0.55 -6.81
C ALA A 165 19.40 0.62 -5.84
N SER A 166 20.10 1.73 -6.07
CA SER A 166 19.87 2.98 -5.34
C SER A 166 18.58 3.67 -5.82
N THR A 167 17.98 4.49 -4.96
CA THR A 167 16.90 5.40 -5.34
C THR A 167 17.46 6.77 -5.76
N SER A 168 16.69 7.52 -6.53
CA SER A 168 17.03 8.89 -6.93
C SER A 168 15.86 9.81 -6.61
N ILE A 169 15.92 10.50 -5.47
CA ILE A 169 14.86 11.41 -5.02
C ILE A 169 15.23 12.84 -5.38
N ASP A 170 14.28 13.56 -5.98
CA ASP A 170 14.42 14.98 -6.27
C ASP A 170 14.24 15.81 -4.98
N ASP A 171 15.31 16.46 -4.54
CA ASP A 171 15.35 17.27 -3.32
C ASP A 171 14.44 18.50 -3.40
N ASN A 172 14.29 19.10 -4.60
CA ASN A 172 13.39 20.22 -4.82
C ASN A 172 11.94 19.77 -4.75
N ALA A 173 11.61 18.63 -5.37
CA ALA A 173 10.27 18.06 -5.30
C ALA A 173 9.90 17.68 -3.86
N CYS A 174 10.85 17.14 -3.10
CA CYS A 174 10.65 16.83 -1.69
C CYS A 174 10.43 18.10 -0.84
N SER A 175 11.25 19.12 -1.04
CA SER A 175 11.11 20.41 -0.34
C SER A 175 9.81 21.13 -0.69
N ALA A 176 9.33 21.00 -1.93
CA ALA A 176 8.08 21.61 -2.40
C ALA A 176 6.83 21.08 -1.68
N ILE A 177 6.87 19.84 -1.18
CA ILE A 177 5.82 19.26 -0.33
C ILE A 177 6.09 19.44 1.17
N GLY A 178 7.09 20.25 1.53
CA GLY A 178 7.49 20.52 2.91
C GLY A 178 8.28 19.38 3.57
N GLY A 179 8.76 18.42 2.79
CA GLY A 179 9.56 17.31 3.28
C GLY A 179 11.06 17.58 3.24
N THR A 180 11.83 16.61 3.73
CA THR A 180 13.29 16.59 3.69
C THR A 180 13.81 15.25 3.22
N VAL A 181 14.86 15.26 2.40
CA VAL A 181 15.47 14.02 1.93
C VAL A 181 16.28 13.37 3.07
N SER A 182 15.90 12.15 3.42
CA SER A 182 16.53 11.33 4.45
C SER A 182 16.95 9.98 3.89
N GLN A 183 18.10 9.46 4.33
CA GLN A 183 18.63 8.18 3.88
C GLN A 183 18.16 7.03 4.78
N LEU A 184 17.51 6.02 4.20
CA LEU A 184 17.23 4.73 4.81
C LEU A 184 18.50 3.86 4.83
N TRP A 185 18.61 3.04 5.88
CA TRP A 185 19.61 1.96 5.98
C TRP A 185 21.06 2.40 5.82
N LYS A 186 21.35 3.63 6.25
CA LYS A 186 22.72 4.18 6.27
C LYS A 186 23.65 3.19 6.98
N LEU A 187 24.76 2.83 6.32
CA LEU A 187 25.75 1.82 6.75
C LEU A 187 25.29 0.35 6.77
N LYS A 188 24.03 0.05 6.42
CA LYS A 188 23.53 -1.34 6.34
C LYS A 188 23.58 -1.91 4.92
N THR A 189 23.78 -1.08 3.91
CA THR A 189 23.86 -1.48 2.50
C THR A 189 24.80 -0.56 1.72
N THR A 190 25.29 -1.01 0.56
CA THR A 190 26.09 -0.21 -0.37
C THR A 190 25.22 0.67 -1.27
N TYR A 191 23.91 0.41 -1.36
CA TYR A 191 22.97 1.21 -2.13
C TYR A 191 22.53 2.45 -1.35
N THR A 192 22.30 3.55 -2.06
CA THR A 192 21.75 4.77 -1.45
C THR A 192 20.24 4.77 -1.62
N TRP A 193 19.52 4.62 -0.51
CA TRP A 193 18.06 4.69 -0.49
C TRP A 193 17.60 5.94 0.22
N ASN A 194 17.38 6.99 -0.57
CA ASN A 194 16.81 8.23 -0.08
C ASN A 194 15.29 8.17 -0.16
N ALA A 195 14.63 8.81 0.81
CA ALA A 195 13.20 9.02 0.88
C ALA A 195 12.91 10.47 1.28
N CYS A 196 11.82 11.02 0.77
CA CYS A 196 11.25 12.25 1.27
C CYS A 196 10.42 11.96 2.53
N GLN A 197 10.69 12.67 3.62
CA GLN A 197 9.94 12.60 4.89
C GLN A 197 9.39 13.96 5.27
#